data_AF-A0A7J9EN22-F1
#
_entry.id   AF-A0A7J9EN22-F1
#
_cell.length_a   1.000
_cell.length_b   1.000
_cell.length_c   1.000
_cell.angle_alpha   90.00
_cell.angle_beta   90.00
_cell.angle_gamma   90.00
#
_symmetry.space_group_name_H-M   'P 1'
#
loop_
_entity.id
_entity.type
_entity.pdbx_description
1 polymer ?
#
loop_
_entity_poly.entity_id
_entity_poly.type
_entity_poly.pdbx_seq_one_letter_code
_entity_poly.pdbx_strand_id
1 'polypeptide(L)'
;MALSIVKGLLEQYVQSLFNEGIINEQFSHIQHLKMVGKTEHFVQLINTYCLDVESILAQLASSIDLPEVDFSKLAALAAEVTERSSR
;
A
#
# COMPACT_ATOMS: atom_id res chain seq x y z
N MET A 1 2.82 25.36 -18.05
CA MET A 1 1.46 24.88 -18.39
C MET A 1 1.31 23.38 -18.15
N ALA A 2 2.12 22.50 -18.77
CA ALA A 2 2.02 21.05 -18.55
C ALA A 2 2.15 20.61 -17.08
N LEU A 3 3.11 21.18 -16.33
CA LEU A 3 3.33 20.82 -14.93
C LEU A 3 2.13 21.12 -14.02
N SER A 4 1.41 22.23 -14.27
CA SER A 4 0.22 22.63 -13.51
C SER A 4 -0.95 21.68 -13.75
N ILE A 5 -1.09 21.18 -14.98
CA ILE A 5 -2.11 20.21 -15.36
C ILE A 5 -1.83 18.86 -14.70
N VAL A 6 -0.58 18.38 -14.78
CA VAL A 6 -0.17 17.12 -14.14
C VAL A 6 -0.37 17.16 -12.63
N LYS A 7 -0.07 18.30 -11.99
CA LYS A 7 -0.31 18.46 -10.56
C LYS A 7 -1.80 18.41 -10.20
N GLY A 8 -2.65 19.10 -10.97
CA GLY A 8 -4.10 19.05 -10.76
C GLY A 8 -4.70 17.65 -10.98
N LEU A 9 -4.20 16.91 -11.98
CA LEU A 9 -4.60 15.52 -12.22
C LEU A 9 -4.20 14.59 -11.07
N LEU A 10 -2.99 14.77 -10.53
CA LEU A 10 -2.52 13.99 -9.39
C LEU A 10 -3.37 14.27 -8.14
N GLU A 11 -3.69 15.53 -7.86
CA GLU A 11 -4.55 15.92 -6.73
C GLU A 11 -5.95 15.32 -6.87
N GLN A 12 -6.55 15.40 -8.07
CA GLN A 12 -7.85 14.78 -8.33
C GLN A 12 -7.82 13.25 -8.20
N TYR A 13 -6.76 12.61 -8.67
CA TYR A 13 -6.60 11.17 -8.57
C TYR A 13 -6.48 10.70 -7.12
N VAL A 14 -5.62 11.34 -6.33
CA VAL A 14 -5.47 11.06 -4.89
C VAL A 14 -6.81 11.26 -4.17
N GLN A 15 -7.57 12.30 -4.53
CA GLN A 15 -8.87 12.55 -3.94
C GLN A 15 -9.91 11.48 -4.32
N SER A 16 -9.87 10.94 -5.54
CA SER A 16 -10.70 9.78 -5.94
C SER A 16 -10.36 8.56 -5.11
N LEU A 17 -9.07 8.24 -4.95
CA LEU A 17 -8.62 7.11 -4.13
C LEU A 17 -9.09 7.23 -2.67
N PHE A 18 -9.12 8.45 -2.12
CA PHE A 18 -9.64 8.71 -0.78
C PHE A 18 -11.15 8.50 -0.71
N ASN A 19 -11.90 9.03 -1.68
CA ASN A 19 -13.36 8.90 -1.74
C ASN A 19 -13.80 7.44 -1.94
N GLU A 20 -13.02 6.65 -2.67
CA GLU A 20 -13.24 5.21 -2.86
C GLU A 20 -12.84 4.38 -1.63
N GLY A 21 -12.19 4.99 -0.63
CA GLY A 21 -11.73 4.31 0.58
C GLY A 21 -10.46 3.46 0.37
N ILE A 22 -9.78 3.62 -0.76
CA ILE A 22 -8.52 2.93 -1.08
C ILE A 22 -7.38 3.48 -0.20
N ILE A 23 -7.38 4.80 0.01
CA ILE A 23 -6.46 5.47 0.92
C ILE A 23 -7.25 6.17 2.04
N ASN A 24 -6.65 6.26 3.21
CA ASN A 24 -7.26 6.86 4.39
C ASN A 24 -6.47 8.10 4.86
N GLU A 25 -6.89 8.70 5.98
CA GLU A 25 -6.20 9.85 6.57
C GLU A 25 -4.74 9.55 6.96
N GLN A 26 -4.38 8.29 7.25
CA GLN A 26 -2.99 7.92 7.50
C GLN A 26 -2.12 8.10 6.26
N PHE A 27 -2.63 7.82 5.06
CA PHE A 27 -1.91 8.07 3.81
C PHE A 27 -1.57 9.56 3.66
N SER A 28 -2.53 10.45 3.97
CA SER A 28 -2.32 11.90 3.98
C SER A 28 -1.29 12.29 5.05
N HIS A 29 -1.33 11.66 6.22
CA HIS A 29 -0.37 11.87 7.31
C HIS A 29 1.06 11.47 6.93
N ILE A 30 1.24 10.31 6.27
CA ILE A 30 2.54 9.83 5.76
C ILE A 30 3.06 10.78 4.67
N GLN A 31 2.20 11.22 3.77
CA GLN A 31 2.55 12.19 2.73
C GLN A 31 3.00 13.52 3.35
N HIS A 32 2.27 14.03 4.35
CA HIS A 32 2.57 15.29 5.01
C HIS A 32 3.84 15.23 5.88
N LEU A 33 4.08 14.12 6.59
CA LEU A 33 5.30 13.91 7.39
C LEU A 33 6.55 13.73 6.52
N LYS A 34 6.45 13.01 5.38
CA LYS A 34 7.62 12.67 4.55
C LYS A 34 7.93 13.70 3.46
N MET A 35 6.99 14.57 3.09
CA MET A 35 7.27 15.71 2.20
C MET A 35 8.20 16.77 2.82
N VAL A 36 8.39 16.77 4.14
CA VAL A 36 9.25 17.76 4.84
C VAL A 36 10.76 17.52 4.65
N GLY A 37 11.17 16.48 3.91
CA GLY A 37 12.61 16.21 3.72
C GLY A 37 13.01 15.58 2.40
N LYS A 38 12.27 14.59 1.88
CA LYS A 38 12.68 13.83 0.67
C LYS A 38 11.49 13.11 0.03
N THR A 39 11.02 13.61 -1.11
CA THR A 39 9.95 13.00 -1.93
C THR A 39 10.26 11.57 -2.38
N GLU A 40 11.53 11.20 -2.55
CA GLU A 40 11.96 9.85 -2.93
C GLU A 40 11.59 8.78 -1.88
N HIS A 41 11.57 9.13 -0.59
CA HIS A 41 11.25 8.19 0.48
C HIS A 41 9.77 7.78 0.50
N PHE A 42 8.88 8.59 -0.07
CA PHE A 42 7.46 8.26 -0.14
C PHE A 42 7.21 7.22 -1.25
N VAL A 43 7.80 7.42 -2.42
CA VAL A 43 7.72 6.47 -3.54
C VAL A 43 8.37 5.14 -3.17
N GLN A 44 9.52 5.16 -2.50
CA GLN A 44 10.15 3.95 -1.99
C GLN A 44 9.26 3.22 -0.98
N LEU A 45 8.57 3.92 -0.07
CA LEU A 45 7.68 3.29 0.89
C LEU A 45 6.53 2.55 0.18
N ILE A 46 5.89 3.20 -0.81
CA ILE A 46 4.80 2.58 -1.59
C ILE A 46 5.33 1.36 -2.35
N ASN A 47 6.48 1.47 -3.02
CA ASN A 47 7.08 0.36 -3.74
C ASN A 47 7.43 -0.81 -2.82
N THR A 48 8.04 -0.53 -1.65
CA THR A 48 8.33 -1.55 -0.65
C THR A 48 7.05 -2.23 -0.20
N TYR A 49 6.00 -1.48 0.17
CA TYR A 49 4.70 -2.03 0.54
C TYR A 49 4.11 -2.93 -0.55
N CYS A 50 4.12 -2.49 -1.81
CA CYS A 50 3.59 -3.27 -2.92
C CYS A 50 4.34 -4.61 -3.10
N LEU A 51 5.67 -4.58 -3.11
CA LEU A 51 6.50 -5.79 -3.24
C LEU A 51 6.29 -6.75 -2.07
N ASP A 52 6.17 -6.18 -0.88
CA ASP A 52 5.94 -6.90 0.36
C ASP A 52 4.58 -7.61 0.37
N VAL A 53 3.50 -6.90 0.05
CA VAL A 53 2.15 -7.47 -0.03
C VAL A 53 2.05 -8.48 -1.16
N GLU A 54 2.65 -8.20 -2.32
CA GLU A 54 2.71 -9.15 -3.45
C GLU A 54 3.39 -10.47 -3.05
N SER A 55 4.52 -10.40 -2.36
CA SER A 55 5.23 -11.58 -1.84
C SER A 55 4.37 -12.36 -0.84
N ILE A 56 3.68 -11.69 0.07
CA ILE A 56 2.80 -12.35 1.04
C ILE A 56 1.58 -12.99 0.35
N LEU A 57 0.98 -12.30 -0.63
CA LEU A 57 -0.14 -12.82 -1.41
C LEU A 57 0.27 -14.03 -2.25
N ALA A 58 1.47 -14.02 -2.85
CA ALA A 58 2.01 -15.18 -3.57
C ALA A 58 2.25 -16.37 -2.63
N GLN A 59 2.71 -16.12 -1.40
CA GLN A 59 2.85 -17.15 -0.37
C GLN A 59 1.49 -17.69 0.10
N LEU A 60 0.48 -16.83 0.24
CA LEU A 60 -0.90 -17.23 0.54
C LEU A 60 -1.47 -18.11 -0.57
N ALA A 61 -1.37 -17.68 -1.83
CA ALA A 61 -1.87 -18.42 -2.99
C ALA A 61 -1.23 -19.81 -3.08
N SER A 62 0.11 -19.87 -3.04
CA SER A 62 0.84 -21.15 -3.08
C SER A 62 0.56 -22.07 -1.89
N SER A 63 0.16 -21.52 -0.74
CA SER A 63 -0.19 -22.31 0.44
C SER A 63 -1.63 -22.82 0.40
N ILE A 64 -2.55 -22.14 -0.30
CA ILE A 64 -3.95 -22.57 -0.45
C ILE A 64 -4.09 -23.72 -1.45
N ASP A 65 -3.21 -23.79 -2.46
CA ASP A 65 -3.16 -24.89 -3.42
C ASP A 65 -2.58 -26.20 -2.86
N LEU A 66 -2.11 -26.20 -1.60
CA LEU A 66 -1.59 -27.40 -0.94
C LEU A 66 -2.72 -28.30 -0.43
N PRO A 67 -2.58 -29.64 -0.53
CA PRO A 67 -3.58 -30.58 -0.02
C PRO A 67 -3.71 -30.57 1.52
N GLU A 68 -2.66 -30.13 2.23
CA GLU A 68 -2.67 -29.90 3.67
C GLU A 68 -2.28 -28.44 3.94
N VAL A 69 -3.30 -27.59 4.11
CA VAL A 69 -3.14 -26.14 4.31
C VAL A 69 -2.90 -25.84 5.78
N ASP A 70 -1.78 -25.19 6.09
CA ASP A 70 -1.53 -24.64 7.43
C ASP A 70 -2.27 -23.31 7.61
N PHE A 71 -3.48 -23.40 8.17
CA PHE A 71 -4.31 -22.22 8.47
C PHE A 71 -3.67 -21.27 9.49
N SER A 72 -2.79 -21.75 10.38
CA SER A 72 -2.08 -20.88 11.32
C SER A 72 -1.09 -20.00 10.58
N LYS A 73 -0.37 -20.57 9.61
CA LYS A 73 0.53 -19.82 8.74
C LYS A 73 -0.24 -18.84 7.85
N LEU A 74 -1.39 -19.22 7.29
CA LEU A 74 -2.22 -18.29 6.51
C LEU A 74 -2.75 -17.13 7.36
N ALA A 75 -3.19 -17.41 8.59
CA ALA A 75 -3.64 -16.38 9.51
C ALA A 75 -2.51 -15.39 9.86
N ALA A 76 -1.29 -15.89 10.07
CA ALA A 76 -0.13 -15.04 10.29
C ALA A 76 0.19 -14.15 9.07
N LEU A 77 0.17 -14.72 7.86
CA LEU A 77 0.38 -13.96 6.61
C LEU A 77 -0.71 -12.90 6.39
N ALA A 78 -1.98 -13.23 6.64
CA ALA A 78 -3.09 -12.29 6.53
C ALA A 78 -3.00 -11.16 7.58
N ALA A 79 -2.60 -11.50 8.81
CA ALA A 79 -2.36 -10.51 9.86
C ALA A 79 -1.21 -9.56 9.47
N GLU A 80 -0.14 -10.08 8.88
CA GLU A 80 1.00 -9.29 8.43
C GLU A 80 0.62 -8.30 7.32
N VAL A 81 -0.20 -8.71 6.34
CA VAL A 81 -0.74 -7.78 5.32
C VAL A 81 -1.61 -6.69 5.95
N THR A 82 -2.43 -7.06 6.94
CA THR A 82 -3.30 -6.12 7.64
C THR A 82 -2.49 -5.09 8.42
N GLU A 83 -1.47 -5.55 9.16
CA GLU A 83 -0.57 -4.69 9.92
C GLU A 83 0.18 -3.74 8.98
N ARG A 84 0.74 -4.24 7.88
CA ARG A 84 1.45 -3.42 6.88
C ARG A 84 0.54 -2.40 6.18
N SER A 85 -0.75 -2.71 6.02
CA SER A 85 -1.72 -1.79 5.43
C SER A 85 -2.21 -0.71 6.41
N SER A 86 -1.94 -0.90 7.70
CA SER A 86 -2.34 0.02 8.78
C SER A 86 -1.22 0.94 9.28
N ARG A 87 0.02 0.74 8.80
CA ARG A 87 1.23 1.48 9.20
C ARG A 87 1.67 2.46 8.12
#